data_AF-A0A9E2RPR1-F1
#
_entry.id   AF-A0A9E2RPR1-F1
#
_cell.length_a   1.000
_cell.length_b   1.000
_cell.length_c   1.000
_cell.angle_alpha   90.00
_cell.angle_beta   90.00
_cell.angle_gamma   90.00
#
_symmetry.space_group_name_H-M   'P 1'
#
loop_
_entity.id
_entity.type
_entity.pdbx_description
1 polymer ?
#
loop_
_entity_poly.entity_id
_entity_poly.type
_entity_poly.pdbx_seq_one_letter_code
_entity_poly.pdbx_strand_id
1 'polypeptide(L)' 'MNFEGRRPKVQREPRRQLDRRPAWIAVDDQMTEIECFVVDVSPGGAKIVTDAAIDISDRFLLALVP' A
#
# COMPACT_ATOMS: atom_id res chain seq x y z
N MET A 1 27.99 15.06 22.43
CA MET A 1 27.33 13.75 22.61
C MET A 1 26.70 13.39 21.27
N ASN A 2 27.27 12.43 20.55
CA ASN A 2 26.84 12.05 19.21
C ASN A 2 25.62 11.12 19.30
N PHE A 3 24.44 11.61 18.92
CA PHE A 3 23.28 10.74 18.69
C PHE A 3 23.36 10.20 17.27
N GLU A 4 24.21 9.19 17.05
CA GLU A 4 24.05 8.32 15.89
C GLU A 4 22.76 7.50 16.09
N GLY A 5 21.65 8.11 15.67
CA GLY A 5 20.30 7.64 15.93
C GLY A 5 20.01 6.29 15.29
N ARG A 6 20.33 5.20 15.99
CA ARG A 6 19.77 3.88 15.72
C ARG A 6 18.26 3.96 15.92
N ARG A 7 17.52 4.22 14.84
CA ARG A 7 16.05 4.19 14.86
C ARG A 7 15.63 2.88 15.54
N PRO A 8 14.81 2.91 16.60
CA PRO A 8 14.37 1.70 17.26
C PRO A 8 13.70 0.80 16.22
N LYS A 9 14.08 -0.48 16.21
CA LYS A 9 13.40 -1.48 15.37
C LYS A 9 11.98 -1.59 15.88
N VAL A 10 11.03 -0.96 15.19
CA VAL A 10 9.62 -1.11 15.48
C VAL A 10 9.23 -2.53 15.06
N GLN A 11 8.68 -3.31 15.99
CA GLN A 11 8.06 -4.59 15.66
C GLN A 11 6.89 -4.30 14.72
N ARG A 12 7.01 -4.74 13.46
CA ARG A 12 5.96 -4.55 12.47
C ARG A 12 4.85 -5.54 12.76
N GLU A 13 3.60 -5.11 12.59
CA GLU A 13 2.44 -6.00 12.67
C GLU A 13 2.62 -7.18 11.70
N PRO A 14 2.09 -8.38 12.03
CA PRO A 14 2.06 -9.51 11.12
C PRO A 14 1.43 -9.09 9.79
N ARG A 15 2.09 -9.45 8.67
CA ARG A 15 1.62 -9.14 7.32
C ARG A 15 1.25 -10.42 6.59
N ARG A 16 0.04 -10.47 6.04
CA ARG A 16 -0.40 -11.56 5.15
C ARG A 16 0.09 -11.27 3.74
N GLN A 17 0.89 -12.17 3.19
CA GLN A 17 1.30 -12.11 1.79
C GLN A 17 0.13 -12.43 0.88
N LEU A 18 0.02 -11.72 -0.24
CA LEU A 18 -0.97 -11.93 -1.29
C LEU A 18 -0.33 -12.23 -2.65
N ASP A 19 0.99 -12.42 -2.70
CA ASP A 19 1.75 -12.89 -3.87
C ASP A 19 1.46 -12.13 -5.17
N ARG A 20 1.41 -10.80 -5.08
CA ARG A 20 1.08 -9.90 -6.19
C ARG A 20 -0.31 -10.18 -6.76
N ARG A 21 -1.32 -10.28 -5.90
CA ARG A 21 -2.71 -10.45 -6.33
C ARG A 21 -3.17 -9.22 -7.13
N PRO A 22 -3.81 -9.41 -8.30
CA PRO A 22 -4.38 -8.31 -9.08
C PRO A 22 -5.43 -7.52 -8.29
N ALA A 23 -5.43 -6.21 -8.47
CA ALA A 23 -6.29 -5.28 -7.78
C ALA A 23 -6.48 -3.99 -8.60
N TRP A 24 -7.45 -3.18 -8.17
CA TRP A 24 -7.66 -1.84 -8.69
C TRP A 24 -7.64 -0.85 -7.53
N ILE A 25 -7.02 0.31 -7.75
CA ILE A 25 -7.23 1.48 -6.90
C ILE A 25 -8.13 2.47 -7.61
N ALA A 26 -8.97 3.17 -6.85
CA ALA A 26 -9.78 4.26 -7.35
C ALA A 26 -9.41 5.56 -6.63
N VAL A 27 -9.02 6.57 -7.41
CA VAL A 27 -8.61 7.91 -6.97
C VAL A 27 -9.57 8.97 -7.50
N ASP A 28 -9.40 10.23 -7.12
CA ASP A 28 -10.22 11.36 -7.57
C ASP A 28 -11.73 11.14 -7.38
N ASP A 29 -12.15 10.83 -6.14
CA ASP A 29 -13.54 10.49 -5.82
C ASP A 29 -14.10 9.34 -6.68
N GLN A 30 -13.27 8.32 -6.91
CA GLN A 30 -13.59 7.12 -7.69
C GLN A 30 -13.74 7.35 -9.20
N MET A 31 -13.33 8.51 -9.72
CA MET A 31 -13.42 8.82 -11.14
C MET A 31 -12.33 8.14 -11.98
N THR A 32 -11.20 7.82 -11.35
CA THR A 32 -10.04 7.20 -12.04
C THR A 32 -9.71 5.86 -11.41
N GLU A 33 -9.84 4.78 -12.18
CA GLU A 33 -9.45 3.42 -11.80
C GLU A 33 -8.09 3.04 -12.39
N ILE A 34 -7.24 2.41 -11.57
CA ILE A 34 -5.86 2.09 -11.95
C ILE A 34 -5.53 0.65 -11.54
N GLU A 35 -5.03 -0.13 -12.50
CA GLU A 35 -4.55 -1.48 -12.25
C GLU A 35 -3.33 -1.49 -11.34
N CYS A 36 -3.30 -2.45 -10.42
CA CYS A 36 -2.18 -2.64 -9.51
C CYS A 36 -2.11 -4.09 -9.00
N PHE A 37 -1.05 -4.37 -8.25
CA PHE A 37 -0.85 -5.64 -7.57
C PHE A 37 -0.66 -5.41 -6.07
N VAL A 38 -1.39 -6.16 -5.25
CA VAL A 38 -1.18 -6.15 -3.80
C VAL A 38 -0.18 -7.24 -3.42
N VAL A 39 0.93 -6.83 -2.80
CA VAL A 39 2.00 -7.73 -2.37
C VAL A 39 1.70 -8.31 -0.99
N ASP A 40 1.36 -7.44 -0.04
CA ASP A 40 1.04 -7.82 1.34
C ASP A 40 0.03 -6.87 1.98
N VAL A 41 -0.69 -7.37 2.99
CA VAL A 41 -1.66 -6.60 3.78
C VAL A 41 -1.46 -6.82 5.27
N SER A 42 -1.74 -5.79 6.05
CA SER A 42 -1.77 -5.77 7.52
C SER A 42 -2.90 -4.86 8.00
N PRO A 43 -3.34 -4.96 9.27
CA PRO A 43 -4.32 -4.02 9.82
C PRO A 43 -3.90 -2.54 9.65
N GLY A 44 -2.61 -2.24 9.81
CA GLY A 44 -2.05 -0.91 9.60
C GLY A 44 -1.77 -0.51 8.15
N GLY A 45 -2.12 -1.33 7.15
CA GLY A 45 -2.01 -0.95 5.74
C GLY A 45 -1.51 -2.06 4.81
N ALA A 46 -1.34 -1.71 3.52
CA ALA A 46 -0.99 -2.64 2.45
C ALA A 46 0.27 -2.19 1.70
N LYS A 47 0.96 -3.14 1.07
CA LYS A 47 2.00 -2.87 0.06
C LYS A 47 1.41 -3.12 -1.32
N ILE A 48 1.37 -2.08 -2.13
CA ILE A 48 0.84 -2.07 -3.50
C ILE A 48 1.99 -1.78 -4.47
N VAL A 49 1.96 -2.40 -5.65
CA VAL A 49 2.85 -2.12 -6.77
C VAL A 49 1.99 -1.76 -7.97
N THR A 50 2.35 -0.67 -8.65
CA THR A 50 1.69 -0.17 -9.86
C THR A 50 2.74 0.56 -10.69
N ASP A 51 2.57 0.53 -12.01
CA ASP A 51 3.44 1.23 -12.96
C ASP A 51 2.88 2.62 -13.33
N ALA A 52 1.70 2.98 -12.82
CA ALA A 52 1.08 4.27 -13.04
C ALA A 52 1.65 5.34 -12.09
N ALA A 53 1.89 6.54 -12.62
CA ALA A 53 2.09 7.73 -11.81
C ALA A 53 0.74 8.18 -11.24
N ILE A 54 0.67 8.34 -9.92
CA ILE A 54 -0.58 8.60 -9.21
C ILE A 54 -0.35 9.75 -8.23
N ASP A 55 -1.25 10.73 -8.23
CA ASP A 55 -1.35 11.68 -7.13
C ASP A 55 -2.21 11.08 -6.02
N ILE A 56 -1.63 10.92 -4.83
CA ILE A 56 -2.31 10.28 -3.70
C ILE A 56 -2.87 11.40 -2.81
N SER A 57 -4.19 11.61 -2.90
CA SER A 57 -4.95 12.42 -1.94
C SER A 57 -5.06 11.71 -0.58
N ASP A 58 -5.73 12.33 0.39
CA ASP A 58 -5.85 11.82 1.77
C ASP A 58 -6.39 10.37 1.85
N ARG A 59 -7.24 9.99 0.90
CA ARG A 59 -7.88 8.67 0.83
C ARG A 59 -8.09 8.23 -0.60
N PHE A 60 -7.98 6.92 -0.82
CA PHE A 60 -8.32 6.25 -2.07
C PHE A 60 -8.95 4.89 -1.74
N LEU A 61 -9.67 4.30 -2.70
CA LEU A 61 -10.22 2.95 -2.54
C LEU A 61 -9.27 1.90 -3.13
N LEU A 62 -9.22 0.73 -2.50
CA LEU A 62 -8.49 -0.45 -2.97
C LEU A 62 -9.45 -1.64 -3.01
N ALA A 63 -9.58 -2.28 -4.17
CA ALA A 63 -10.38 -3.47 -4.37
C ALA A 63 -9.52 -4.61 -4.94
N LEU A 64 -9.59 -5.80 -4.32
CA LEU A 64 -8.95 -7.00 -4.84
C LEU A 64 -9.82 -7.61 -5.95
N VAL A 65 -9.18 -8.08 -7.02
CA VAL A 65 -9.87 -8.86 -8.06
C VAL A 65 -10.03 -10.32 -7.56
N PRO A 66 -11.20 -10.95 -7.76
CA PRO A 66 -11.45 -12.34 -7.39
C PRO A 66 -10.39 -13.31 -7.93
#